data_AF-A0A821WGM4-F1
#
_entry.id   AF-A0A821WGM4-F1
#
_cell.length_a   1.000
_cell.length_b   1.000
_cell.length_c   1.000
_cell.angle_alpha   90.00
_cell.angle_beta   90.00
_cell.angle_gamma   90.00
#
_symmetry.space_group_name_H-M   'P 1'
#
loop_
_entity.id
_entity.type
_entity.pdbx_description
1 polymer ?
#
loop_
_entity_poly.entity_id
_entity_poly.type
_entity_poly.pdbx_seq_one_letter_code
_entity_poly.pdbx_strand_id
1 'polypeptide(L)'
;MKKETSDVICHSLKICRTDPGQPECRLYQPKSSSPSSISLEQRGLNLRQNHPSLLPLLSSKICTIPGIDEICKILEHVFQNHVPLVDIDGDRFGTESTFRGSSWRGKDCNDLSSKIRPGARSVKGDFVIDHNCNGIFGMDSSTNRPWEDELCNDTQQIGVAILGDSVSAHFHIPEQWLDASQASSSVFEHMLFIIENELDWPQLSGSTGYLNISWPNIAVGNDVCNGYPNTIDHMTTVEEMRTNVLTILTYLDTILPKGSHLLTTGLANGSLLYELLHNRIHPLGRVGTPVTYAQFYTYLSCLQVSPCNGWLTTNDTLRAFTSQRAVDLSEAIRNVTLEYSPKNFDLDYFDVSVADVFAAWIAQGGEPWQLVESVDGFHINQYGHALISDFTWTWLEKNKPHWLPQWNPHNADIERIFKDQGGY
;
A
#
# COMPACT_ATOMS: atom_id res chain seq x y z
N MET A 1 27.42 -3.48 31.21
CA MET A 1 27.14 -4.41 30.10
C MET A 1 28.13 -4.15 28.97
N LYS A 2 28.66 -5.18 28.29
CA LYS A 2 29.37 -4.94 27.03
C LYS A 2 28.41 -4.25 26.05
N LYS A 3 28.91 -3.30 25.26
CA LYS A 3 28.13 -2.61 24.21
C LYS A 3 27.91 -3.58 23.06
N GLU A 4 26.98 -4.52 23.21
CA GLU A 4 26.58 -5.45 22.16
C GLU A 4 25.51 -4.80 21.27
N THR A 5 25.57 -5.10 19.98
CA THR A 5 24.63 -4.63 18.97
C THR A 5 23.40 -5.53 18.90
N SER A 6 22.28 -5.03 18.39
CA SER A 6 21.01 -5.77 18.37
C SER A 6 21.10 -7.08 17.58
N ASP A 7 21.82 -7.10 16.45
CA ASP A 7 22.07 -8.32 15.67
C ASP A 7 22.77 -9.43 16.48
N VAL A 8 23.82 -9.09 17.26
CA VAL A 8 24.50 -10.03 18.16
C VAL A 8 23.55 -10.57 19.24
N ILE A 9 22.71 -9.70 19.80
CA ILE A 9 21.75 -10.07 20.84
C ILE A 9 20.71 -11.03 20.26
N CYS A 10 20.15 -10.76 19.07
CA CYS A 10 19.16 -11.62 18.42
C CYS A 10 19.71 -13.02 18.12
N HIS A 11 20.97 -13.12 17.67
CA HIS A 11 21.65 -14.41 17.50
C HIS A 11 21.90 -15.12 18.85
N SER A 12 22.32 -14.38 19.87
CA SER A 12 22.54 -14.93 21.22
C SER A 12 21.25 -15.48 21.84
N LEU A 13 20.12 -14.84 21.58
CA LEU A 13 18.80 -15.27 22.05
C LEU A 13 18.17 -16.40 21.20
N LYS A 14 18.79 -16.77 20.08
CA LYS A 14 18.27 -17.73 19.07
C LYS A 14 16.98 -17.28 18.38
N ILE A 15 16.73 -15.96 18.36
CA ILE A 15 15.69 -15.31 17.54
C ILE A 15 16.17 -15.31 16.08
N CYS A 16 17.43 -14.94 15.85
CA CYS A 16 18.12 -15.12 14.57
C CYS A 16 18.96 -16.39 14.61
N ARG A 17 19.06 -17.07 13.47
CA ARG A 17 19.88 -18.28 13.28
C ARG A 17 20.61 -18.19 11.96
N THR A 18 21.76 -18.84 11.89
CA THR A 18 22.51 -19.01 10.63
C THR A 18 22.26 -20.43 10.15
N ASP A 19 21.47 -20.55 9.09
CA ASP A 19 21.17 -21.86 8.52
C ASP A 19 22.40 -22.42 7.80
N PRO A 20 22.57 -23.76 7.75
CA PRO A 20 23.69 -24.38 7.06
C PRO A 20 23.78 -23.92 5.59
N GLY A 21 24.93 -23.39 5.20
CA GLY A 21 25.18 -22.89 3.84
C GLY A 21 24.78 -21.43 3.60
N GLN A 22 24.19 -20.74 4.58
CA GLN A 22 23.87 -19.31 4.51
C GLN A 22 24.91 -18.46 5.26
N PRO A 23 25.21 -17.24 4.80
CA PRO A 23 26.04 -16.30 5.55
C PRO A 23 25.33 -15.82 6.83
N GLU A 24 26.09 -15.47 7.87
CA GLU A 24 25.52 -14.79 9.04
C GLU A 24 25.20 -13.33 8.69
N CYS A 25 23.93 -12.93 8.85
CA CYS A 25 23.47 -11.59 8.52
C CYS A 25 23.73 -10.61 9.66
N ARG A 26 24.42 -9.51 9.35
CA ARG A 26 24.84 -8.50 10.33
C ARG A 26 24.42 -7.12 9.87
N LEU A 27 23.75 -6.39 10.75
CA LEU A 27 23.40 -4.98 10.51
C LEU A 27 24.58 -4.07 10.84
N TYR A 28 25.34 -4.43 11.87
CA TYR A 28 26.51 -3.67 12.31
C TYR A 28 27.80 -4.40 11.94
N GLN A 29 28.73 -3.66 11.37
CA GLN A 29 30.06 -4.19 11.06
C GLN A 29 30.76 -4.65 12.35
N PRO A 30 31.35 -5.85 12.39
CA PRO A 30 32.11 -6.30 13.54
C PRO A 30 33.25 -5.32 13.81
N LYS A 31 33.33 -4.75 15.01
CA LYS A 31 34.54 -4.03 15.41
C LYS A 31 35.70 -5.01 15.39
N SER A 32 36.82 -4.63 14.78
CA SER A 32 38.06 -5.40 14.65
C SER A 32 38.75 -5.77 16.00
N SER A 33 38.02 -5.71 17.11
CA SER A 33 38.49 -6.11 18.43
C SER A 33 38.36 -7.61 18.63
N SER A 34 39.43 -8.21 19.20
CA SER A 34 39.68 -9.63 19.44
C SER A 34 38.44 -10.51 19.67
N PRO A 35 38.46 -11.77 19.18
CA PRO A 35 37.38 -12.73 19.38
C PRO A 35 37.03 -12.79 20.87
N SER A 36 35.76 -12.51 21.17
CA SER A 36 35.24 -12.65 22.52
C SER A 36 35.52 -14.06 23.03
N SER A 37 36.02 -14.19 24.25
CA SER A 37 36.25 -15.50 24.89
C SER A 37 34.97 -16.30 25.20
N ILE A 38 33.77 -15.75 24.93
CA ILE A 38 32.48 -16.33 25.31
C ILE A 38 31.67 -16.63 24.05
N SER A 39 31.22 -17.89 23.91
CA SER A 39 30.39 -18.33 22.78
C SER A 39 29.01 -17.66 22.78
N LEU A 40 28.35 -17.54 21.62
CA LEU A 40 26.98 -17.02 21.51
C LEU A 40 25.99 -17.79 22.42
N GLU A 41 26.21 -19.09 22.60
CA GLU A 41 25.38 -19.92 23.48
C GLU A 41 25.53 -19.56 24.96
N GLN A 42 26.77 -19.38 25.42
CA GLN A 42 27.05 -18.92 26.78
C GLN A 42 26.50 -17.51 27.02
N ARG A 43 26.53 -16.64 26.00
CA ARG A 43 25.91 -15.30 26.07
C ARG A 43 24.39 -15.40 26.19
N GLY A 44 23.73 -16.23 25.39
CA GLY A 44 22.29 -16.48 25.46
C GLY A 44 21.86 -16.99 26.83
N LEU A 45 22.64 -17.90 27.42
CA LEU A 45 22.41 -18.40 28.79
C LEU A 45 22.50 -17.28 29.82
N ASN A 46 23.54 -16.44 29.75
CA ASN A 46 23.71 -15.31 30.67
C ASN A 46 22.58 -14.28 30.54
N LEU A 47 22.13 -13.97 29.32
CA LEU A 47 21.03 -13.04 29.09
C LEU A 47 19.72 -13.55 29.69
N ARG A 48 19.39 -14.83 29.49
CA ARG A 48 18.16 -15.46 30.02
C ARG A 48 18.17 -15.59 31.53
N GLN A 49 19.33 -15.84 32.14
CA GLN A 49 19.47 -15.86 33.60
C GLN A 49 19.23 -14.48 34.23
N ASN A 50 19.73 -13.42 33.58
CA ASN A 50 19.58 -12.05 34.08
C ASN A 50 18.21 -11.43 33.77
N HIS A 51 17.51 -11.92 32.75
CA HIS A 51 16.21 -11.44 32.32
C HIS A 51 15.23 -12.60 32.06
N PRO A 52 14.58 -13.14 33.11
CA PRO A 52 13.67 -14.29 33.01
C PRO A 52 12.49 -14.06 32.05
N SER A 53 12.10 -12.80 31.82
CA SER A 53 11.07 -12.42 30.84
C SER A 53 11.42 -12.71 29.38
N LEU A 54 12.65 -13.14 29.07
CA LEU A 54 13.08 -13.53 27.72
C LEU A 54 12.82 -15.01 27.38
N LEU A 55 12.40 -15.83 28.37
CA LEU A 55 11.99 -17.23 28.16
C LEU A 55 10.81 -17.45 27.18
N PRO A 56 9.80 -16.55 27.06
CA PRO A 56 8.67 -16.72 26.16
C PRO A 56 9.00 -16.53 24.67
N LEU A 57 10.13 -15.93 24.31
CA LEU A 57 10.49 -15.56 22.93
C LEU A 57 10.95 -16.73 22.04
N LEU A 58 10.81 -17.98 22.51
CA LEU A 58 11.34 -19.18 21.85
C LEU A 58 10.36 -19.91 20.92
N SER A 59 9.06 -19.56 20.92
CA SER A 59 8.14 -20.10 19.92
C SER A 59 8.01 -19.11 18.78
N SER A 60 8.74 -19.35 17.70
CA SER A 60 8.66 -18.66 16.41
C SER A 60 7.32 -18.87 15.69
N LYS A 61 6.22 -18.99 16.42
CA LYS A 61 4.85 -19.18 15.93
C LYS A 61 3.86 -18.67 16.97
N ILE A 62 3.70 -17.35 17.06
CA ILE A 62 2.69 -16.74 17.94
C ILE A 62 1.28 -17.29 17.63
N CYS A 63 1.03 -17.62 16.36
CA CYS A 63 -0.17 -18.29 15.85
C CYS A 63 -0.33 -19.77 16.24
N THR A 64 0.56 -20.35 17.07
CA THR A 64 0.36 -21.71 17.60
C THR A 64 -0.18 -21.74 19.03
N ILE A 65 -0.43 -20.58 19.62
CA ILE A 65 -1.00 -20.45 20.95
C ILE A 65 -2.53 -20.59 20.84
N PRO A 66 -3.18 -21.55 21.54
CA PRO A 66 -4.65 -21.65 21.58
C PRO A 66 -5.27 -20.35 22.09
N GLY A 67 -6.23 -19.79 21.36
CA GLY A 67 -6.79 -18.45 21.53
C GLY A 67 -6.22 -17.39 20.57
N ILE A 68 -4.94 -17.52 20.17
CA ILE A 68 -4.28 -16.68 19.15
C ILE A 68 -4.31 -17.37 17.78
N ASP A 69 -4.28 -18.69 17.73
CA ASP A 69 -4.46 -19.48 16.50
C ASP A 69 -5.80 -19.14 15.82
N GLU A 70 -6.88 -18.98 16.59
CA GLU A 70 -8.19 -18.58 16.10
C GLU A 70 -8.17 -17.15 15.54
N ILE A 71 -7.46 -16.23 16.19
CA ILE A 71 -7.26 -14.85 15.68
C ILE A 71 -6.43 -14.89 14.39
N CYS A 72 -5.33 -15.64 14.36
CA CYS A 72 -4.50 -15.78 13.16
C CYS A 72 -5.28 -16.41 12.01
N LYS A 73 -6.16 -17.37 12.25
CA LYS A 73 -7.04 -17.94 11.21
C LYS A 73 -8.04 -16.92 10.68
N ILE A 74 -8.59 -16.07 11.55
CA ILE A 74 -9.46 -14.96 11.13
C ILE A 74 -8.68 -13.96 10.28
N LEU A 75 -7.47 -13.57 10.72
CA LEU A 75 -6.58 -12.68 9.97
C LEU A 75 -6.18 -13.29 8.63
N GLU A 76 -5.76 -14.56 8.61
CA GLU A 76 -5.45 -15.28 7.36
C GLU A 76 -6.67 -15.33 6.44
N HIS A 77 -7.87 -15.56 6.95
CA HIS A 77 -9.08 -15.57 6.13
C HIS A 77 -9.38 -14.20 5.51
N VAL A 78 -9.33 -13.12 6.30
CA VAL A 78 -9.56 -11.75 5.80
C VAL A 78 -8.47 -11.36 4.78
N PHE A 79 -7.21 -11.61 5.11
CA PHE A 79 -6.06 -11.18 4.30
C PHE A 79 -5.86 -12.04 3.05
N GLN A 80 -6.26 -13.31 3.05
CA GLN A 80 -6.21 -14.17 1.86
C GLN A 80 -7.38 -13.94 0.90
N ASN A 81 -8.57 -13.64 1.44
CA ASN A 81 -9.78 -13.50 0.61
C ASN A 81 -10.08 -12.05 0.21
N HIS A 82 -9.41 -11.07 0.83
CA HIS A 82 -9.57 -9.63 0.56
C HIS A 82 -11.05 -9.17 0.62
N VAL A 83 -11.77 -9.67 1.63
CA VAL A 83 -13.17 -9.32 1.94
C VAL A 83 -13.26 -8.77 3.37
N PRO A 84 -14.23 -7.87 3.66
CA PRO A 84 -14.38 -7.31 5.00
C PRO A 84 -14.60 -8.39 6.06
N LEU A 85 -14.07 -8.17 7.27
CA LEU A 85 -14.36 -9.05 8.42
C LEU A 85 -15.84 -9.01 8.82
N VAL A 86 -16.45 -7.83 8.75
CA VAL A 86 -17.87 -7.60 9.02
C VAL A 86 -18.56 -7.26 7.70
N ASP A 87 -19.23 -8.26 7.14
CA ASP A 87 -20.01 -8.24 5.89
C ASP A 87 -21.11 -9.32 6.05
N ILE A 88 -22.24 -8.95 6.63
CA ILE A 88 -23.32 -9.87 7.03
C ILE A 88 -24.15 -10.30 5.80
N ASP A 89 -24.31 -9.41 4.82
CA ASP A 89 -25.12 -9.70 3.63
C ASP A 89 -24.33 -10.22 2.42
N GLY A 90 -22.99 -10.24 2.52
CA GLY A 90 -22.08 -10.86 1.57
C GLY A 90 -21.81 -10.02 0.31
N ASP A 91 -22.02 -8.72 0.37
CA ASP A 91 -21.87 -7.82 -0.78
C ASP A 91 -20.48 -7.19 -0.92
N ARG A 92 -19.59 -7.50 0.03
CA ARG A 92 -18.18 -7.11 0.10
C ARG A 92 -17.96 -5.64 0.45
N PHE A 93 -18.94 -4.94 0.99
CA PHE A 93 -18.79 -3.66 1.65
C PHE A 93 -18.93 -3.87 3.16
N GLY A 94 -18.12 -3.17 3.94
CA GLY A 94 -18.07 -3.33 5.39
C GLY A 94 -18.48 -2.05 6.09
N THR A 95 -19.01 -2.20 7.30
CA THR A 95 -19.36 -1.08 8.19
C THR A 95 -18.19 -0.60 9.03
N GLU A 96 -17.26 -1.51 9.35
CA GLU A 96 -16.04 -1.23 10.12
C GLU A 96 -14.97 -0.58 9.25
N SER A 97 -14.10 0.23 9.87
CA SER A 97 -13.05 0.94 9.12
C SER A 97 -11.85 0.07 8.75
N THR A 98 -11.48 -0.91 9.57
CA THR A 98 -10.30 -1.76 9.38
C THR A 98 -10.67 -3.12 8.76
N PHE A 99 -9.72 -4.07 8.68
CA PHE A 99 -9.98 -5.44 8.22
C PHE A 99 -10.73 -5.53 6.89
N ARG A 100 -10.22 -4.83 5.87
CA ARG A 100 -10.81 -4.76 4.52
C ARG A 100 -12.19 -4.08 4.43
N GLY A 101 -12.62 -3.35 5.47
CA GLY A 101 -13.84 -2.55 5.51
C GLY A 101 -13.73 -1.16 4.85
N SER A 102 -14.28 -0.11 5.47
CA SER A 102 -14.47 1.20 4.84
C SER A 102 -13.20 2.02 4.58
N SER A 103 -12.04 1.64 5.14
CA SER A 103 -10.77 2.22 4.66
C SER A 103 -10.48 1.82 3.22
N TRP A 104 -10.97 0.66 2.77
CA TRP A 104 -10.66 0.05 1.48
C TRP A 104 -11.71 0.31 0.40
N ARG A 105 -12.95 0.57 0.81
CA ARG A 105 -14.13 0.77 -0.07
C ARG A 105 -15.09 1.77 0.56
N GLY A 106 -16.11 2.22 -0.16
CA GLY A 106 -17.18 3.00 0.47
C GLY A 106 -17.77 2.25 1.66
N LYS A 107 -18.18 2.98 2.71
CA LYS A 107 -18.82 2.36 3.87
C LYS A 107 -20.21 1.84 3.49
N ASP A 108 -20.53 0.65 3.97
CA ASP A 108 -21.86 0.12 3.80
C ASP A 108 -22.86 0.85 4.71
N CYS A 109 -23.93 1.37 4.11
CA CYS A 109 -25.02 2.04 4.82
C CYS A 109 -26.10 1.06 5.30
N ASN A 110 -26.11 -0.20 4.83
CA ASN A 110 -27.01 -1.25 5.28
C ASN A 110 -26.49 -2.69 5.08
N ASP A 111 -25.71 -3.15 6.05
CA ASP A 111 -25.12 -4.50 6.15
C ASP A 111 -26.13 -5.64 6.35
N LEU A 112 -27.42 -5.43 6.05
CA LEU A 112 -28.46 -6.46 6.06
C LEU A 112 -29.04 -6.69 4.67
N SER A 113 -28.58 -5.95 3.66
CA SER A 113 -29.08 -6.06 2.31
C SER A 113 -28.01 -5.81 1.26
N SER A 114 -27.60 -6.90 0.61
CA SER A 114 -26.65 -6.89 -0.52
C SER A 114 -27.11 -6.17 -1.79
N LYS A 115 -28.19 -5.39 -1.71
CA LYS A 115 -28.68 -4.50 -2.77
C LYS A 115 -28.46 -3.03 -2.42
N ILE A 116 -28.10 -2.72 -1.17
CA ILE A 116 -27.92 -1.38 -0.65
C ILE A 116 -26.45 -1.23 -0.33
N ARG A 117 -25.70 -0.55 -1.20
CA ARG A 117 -24.24 -0.42 -1.07
C ARG A 117 -23.70 0.69 -1.96
N PRO A 118 -22.49 1.20 -1.69
CA PRO A 118 -21.82 2.17 -2.55
C PRO A 118 -21.85 1.79 -4.04
N GLY A 119 -22.37 2.69 -4.87
CA GLY A 119 -22.41 2.53 -6.32
C GLY A 119 -23.50 1.59 -6.87
N ALA A 120 -24.44 1.13 -6.02
CA ALA A 120 -25.65 0.47 -6.51
C ALA A 120 -26.52 1.43 -7.34
N ARG A 121 -27.47 0.88 -8.11
CA ARG A 121 -28.46 1.71 -8.81
C ARG A 121 -29.57 2.09 -7.84
N SER A 122 -29.94 3.36 -7.83
CA SER A 122 -31.09 3.86 -7.09
C SER A 122 -32.39 3.16 -7.53
N VAL A 123 -33.31 2.98 -6.60
CA VAL A 123 -34.62 2.34 -6.82
C VAL A 123 -35.72 3.34 -6.52
N LYS A 124 -36.40 3.80 -7.58
CA LYS A 124 -37.46 4.82 -7.51
C LYS A 124 -36.96 6.15 -6.90
N GLY A 125 -35.78 6.60 -7.34
CA GLY A 125 -35.17 7.84 -6.87
C GLY A 125 -34.84 7.86 -5.38
N ASP A 126 -34.69 6.67 -4.77
CA ASP A 126 -34.35 6.51 -3.34
C ASP A 126 -35.30 7.26 -2.40
N PHE A 127 -36.58 7.32 -2.77
CA PHE A 127 -37.59 8.11 -2.03
C PHE A 127 -37.82 7.67 -0.57
N VAL A 128 -37.37 6.47 -0.17
CA VAL A 128 -37.46 5.93 1.21
C VAL A 128 -36.12 5.51 1.77
N ILE A 129 -35.32 4.84 0.95
CA ILE A 129 -34.07 4.18 1.33
C ILE A 129 -33.02 4.66 0.34
N ASP A 130 -31.88 5.09 0.88
CA ASP A 130 -30.65 5.29 0.11
C ASP A 130 -30.10 3.91 -0.29
N HIS A 131 -30.18 3.57 -1.58
CA HIS A 131 -29.72 2.27 -2.07
C HIS A 131 -28.25 2.30 -2.47
N ASN A 132 -27.70 3.47 -2.79
CA ASN A 132 -26.35 3.59 -3.32
C ASN A 132 -25.35 4.18 -2.31
N CYS A 133 -25.79 4.41 -1.07
CA CYS A 133 -25.04 4.92 0.06
C CYS A 133 -24.33 6.26 -0.23
N ASN A 134 -24.90 7.09 -1.11
CA ASN A 134 -24.36 8.40 -1.41
C ASN A 134 -24.91 9.52 -0.50
N GLY A 135 -25.79 9.17 0.45
CA GLY A 135 -26.41 10.07 1.42
C GLY A 135 -27.61 10.87 0.89
N ILE A 136 -27.99 10.70 -0.38
CA ILE A 136 -29.06 11.44 -1.06
C ILE A 136 -30.28 10.53 -1.20
N PHE A 137 -31.31 10.80 -0.41
CA PHE A 137 -32.55 10.03 -0.43
C PHE A 137 -33.74 10.87 0.08
N GLY A 138 -34.95 10.34 -0.06
CA GLY A 138 -36.17 11.02 0.36
C GLY A 138 -36.78 11.90 -0.74
N MET A 139 -37.64 12.85 -0.33
CA MET A 139 -38.48 13.64 -1.23
C MET A 139 -38.32 15.14 -0.99
N ASP A 140 -38.28 15.91 -2.07
CA ASP A 140 -38.50 17.35 -1.99
C ASP A 140 -39.99 17.63 -1.76
N SER A 141 -40.30 18.23 -0.60
CA SER A 141 -41.65 18.66 -0.26
C SER A 141 -42.21 19.75 -1.20
N SER A 142 -41.35 20.46 -1.93
CA SER A 142 -41.74 21.59 -2.79
C SER A 142 -42.21 21.13 -4.17
N THR A 143 -41.49 20.18 -4.77
CA THR A 143 -41.79 19.61 -6.10
C THR A 143 -42.55 18.29 -6.02
N ASN A 144 -42.56 17.66 -4.85
CA ASN A 144 -43.05 16.31 -4.62
C ASN A 144 -42.38 15.28 -5.55
N ARG A 145 -41.06 15.39 -5.70
CA ARG A 145 -40.19 14.44 -6.42
C ARG A 145 -39.05 13.93 -5.52
N PRO A 146 -38.48 12.75 -5.81
CA PRO A 146 -37.36 12.24 -5.03
C PRO A 146 -36.09 13.07 -5.25
N TRP A 147 -35.30 13.29 -4.19
CA TRP A 147 -34.09 14.10 -4.29
C TRP A 147 -33.05 13.52 -5.25
N GLU A 148 -32.88 12.19 -5.25
CA GLU A 148 -31.94 11.53 -6.17
C GLU A 148 -32.35 11.75 -7.63
N ASP A 149 -33.65 11.77 -7.93
CA ASP A 149 -34.13 12.04 -9.28
C ASP A 149 -33.86 13.50 -9.70
N GLU A 150 -33.98 14.45 -8.78
CA GLU A 150 -33.78 15.88 -9.08
C GLU A 150 -32.32 16.29 -9.14
N LEU A 151 -31.48 15.72 -8.29
CA LEU A 151 -30.10 16.17 -8.08
C LEU A 151 -29.08 15.32 -8.86
N CYS A 152 -29.45 14.10 -9.27
CA CYS A 152 -28.52 13.13 -9.83
C CYS A 152 -28.93 12.53 -11.18
N ASN A 153 -30.22 12.48 -11.54
CA ASN A 153 -30.69 11.73 -12.72
C ASN A 153 -30.12 12.21 -14.07
N ASP A 154 -29.86 13.52 -14.20
CA ASP A 154 -29.26 14.11 -15.41
C ASP A 154 -27.72 14.17 -15.34
N THR A 155 -27.12 13.49 -14.37
CA THR A 155 -25.67 13.45 -14.15
C THR A 155 -25.12 12.05 -14.38
N GLN A 156 -23.85 11.97 -14.80
CA GLN A 156 -23.16 10.70 -14.94
C GLN A 156 -22.44 10.37 -13.63
N GLN A 157 -23.00 9.43 -12.85
CA GLN A 157 -22.34 8.92 -11.65
C GLN A 157 -21.38 7.78 -12.02
N ILE A 158 -20.13 7.85 -11.56
CA ILE A 158 -19.15 6.78 -11.71
C ILE A 158 -18.43 6.51 -10.39
N GLY A 159 -18.07 5.25 -10.15
CA GLY A 159 -17.19 4.87 -9.05
C GLY A 159 -15.73 4.83 -9.51
N VAL A 160 -14.80 4.97 -8.56
CA VAL A 160 -13.36 4.76 -8.77
C VAL A 160 -12.98 3.43 -8.14
N ALA A 161 -12.22 2.61 -8.85
CA ALA A 161 -11.68 1.35 -8.36
C ALA A 161 -10.23 1.20 -8.81
N ILE A 162 -9.39 0.64 -7.92
CA ILE A 162 -7.97 0.43 -8.18
C ILE A 162 -7.65 -1.05 -8.00
N LEU A 163 -7.01 -1.62 -9.02
CA LEU A 163 -6.37 -2.93 -8.94
C LEU A 163 -4.87 -2.67 -8.84
N GLY A 164 -4.30 -2.82 -7.66
CA GLY A 164 -2.89 -2.54 -7.44
C GLY A 164 -2.30 -3.32 -6.28
N ASP A 165 -1.11 -2.90 -5.88
CA ASP A 165 -0.24 -3.50 -4.89
C ASP A 165 -0.19 -2.63 -3.60
N SER A 166 0.86 -2.79 -2.78
CA SER A 166 1.15 -2.12 -1.49
C SER A 166 1.18 -0.58 -1.54
N VAL A 167 0.81 -0.04 -2.67
CA VAL A 167 1.11 1.29 -3.13
C VAL A 167 -0.18 2.01 -3.29
N SER A 168 -0.99 1.49 -4.21
CA SER A 168 -2.38 1.87 -4.31
C SER A 168 -3.06 1.69 -2.96
N ALA A 169 -2.65 0.69 -2.19
CA ALA A 169 -3.09 0.44 -0.82
C ALA A 169 -2.44 1.37 0.21
N HIS A 170 -1.33 2.04 -0.14
CA HIS A 170 -0.65 2.96 0.75
C HIS A 170 -0.09 2.19 1.99
N PHE A 171 0.87 1.24 1.85
CA PHE A 171 1.72 0.64 2.93
C PHE A 171 2.67 1.56 3.79
N HIS A 172 2.30 2.04 4.98
CA HIS A 172 3.17 2.85 5.87
C HIS A 172 3.65 2.05 7.07
N ILE A 173 4.89 2.30 7.47
CA ILE A 173 5.31 2.09 8.86
C ILE A 173 5.64 3.46 9.47
N PRO A 174 4.93 3.89 10.53
CA PRO A 174 5.27 5.11 11.25
C PRO A 174 6.73 5.14 11.68
N GLU A 175 7.46 6.12 11.15
CA GLU A 175 8.87 6.32 11.43
C GLU A 175 9.15 6.39 12.94
N GLN A 176 8.23 6.98 13.69
CA GLN A 176 8.30 7.18 15.12
C GLN A 176 8.29 5.84 15.90
N TRP A 177 7.86 4.73 15.27
CA TRP A 177 7.98 3.39 15.85
C TRP A 177 9.43 2.90 15.90
N LEU A 178 10.28 3.41 15.00
CA LEU A 178 11.66 2.97 14.82
C LEU A 178 12.71 4.06 15.15
N ASP A 179 12.31 5.32 15.24
CA ASP A 179 13.14 6.41 15.71
C ASP A 179 13.01 6.61 17.23
N ALA A 180 13.96 6.06 17.97
CA ALA A 180 13.99 6.15 19.43
C ALA A 180 14.05 7.59 19.96
N SER A 181 14.46 8.59 19.15
CA SER A 181 14.44 9.99 19.57
C SER A 181 13.03 10.59 19.64
N GLN A 182 12.06 9.93 19.00
CA GLN A 182 10.65 10.34 18.91
C GLN A 182 9.73 9.44 19.74
N ALA A 183 10.28 8.47 20.48
CA ALA A 183 9.49 7.48 21.20
C ALA A 183 8.61 8.10 22.30
N SER A 184 7.30 7.90 22.18
CA SER A 184 6.30 8.25 23.20
C SER A 184 5.16 7.22 23.16
N SER A 185 4.32 7.21 24.20
CA SER A 185 3.11 6.36 24.18
C SER A 185 2.10 6.81 23.11
N SER A 186 2.04 8.11 22.79
CA SER A 186 1.11 8.67 21.81
C SER A 186 1.39 8.19 20.38
N VAL A 187 2.64 7.84 20.08
CA VAL A 187 3.03 7.30 18.78
C VAL A 187 2.39 5.93 18.48
N PHE A 188 1.92 5.21 19.50
CA PHE A 188 1.26 3.91 19.36
C PHE A 188 -0.27 3.98 19.51
N GLU A 189 -0.85 5.17 19.64
CA GLU A 189 -2.29 5.36 19.86
C GLU A 189 -3.16 4.69 18.78
N HIS A 190 -2.65 4.63 17.55
CA HIS A 190 -3.34 4.07 16.39
C HIS A 190 -2.73 2.76 15.88
N MET A 191 -1.87 2.12 16.69
CA MET A 191 -1.14 0.91 16.28
C MET A 191 -2.08 -0.23 15.85
N LEU A 192 -3.19 -0.44 16.57
CA LEU A 192 -4.17 -1.46 16.19
C LEU A 192 -4.77 -1.15 14.82
N PHE A 193 -5.29 0.06 14.62
CA PHE A 193 -5.86 0.47 13.33
C PHE A 193 -4.90 0.23 12.16
N ILE A 194 -3.62 0.55 12.35
CA ILE A 194 -2.57 0.39 11.32
C ILE A 194 -2.30 -1.10 11.05
N ILE A 195 -2.20 -1.94 12.09
CA ILE A 195 -1.96 -3.38 11.94
C ILE A 195 -3.17 -4.09 11.32
N GLU A 196 -4.38 -3.72 11.72
CA GLU A 196 -5.64 -4.30 11.20
C GLU A 196 -5.91 -3.95 9.74
N ASN A 197 -5.24 -2.91 9.23
CA ASN A 197 -5.17 -2.57 7.81
C ASN A 197 -3.89 -3.08 7.14
N GLU A 198 -3.18 -4.06 7.72
CA GLU A 198 -2.01 -4.69 7.09
C GLU A 198 -0.83 -3.73 6.87
N LEU A 199 -0.76 -2.68 7.70
CA LEU A 199 0.14 -1.52 7.53
C LEU A 199 -0.20 -0.69 6.28
N ASP A 200 -1.28 -0.99 5.57
CA ASP A 200 -1.82 -0.20 4.47
C ASP A 200 -2.76 0.91 4.98
N TRP A 201 -2.88 1.98 4.19
CA TRP A 201 -3.59 3.21 4.49
C TRP A 201 -4.42 3.67 3.30
N PRO A 202 -5.29 2.81 2.74
CA PRO A 202 -6.05 3.09 1.52
C PRO A 202 -6.95 4.33 1.66
N GLN A 203 -7.39 4.65 2.88
CA GLN A 203 -8.14 5.86 3.23
C GLN A 203 -7.35 7.16 3.10
N LEU A 204 -6.04 7.05 2.89
CA LEU A 204 -5.10 8.14 2.63
C LEU A 204 -4.42 8.01 1.25
N SER A 205 -4.68 6.96 0.48
CA SER A 205 -4.02 6.77 -0.81
C SER A 205 -4.34 7.90 -1.80
N GLY A 206 -3.46 8.13 -2.78
CA GLY A 206 -3.71 9.12 -3.82
C GLY A 206 -4.92 8.83 -4.71
N SER A 207 -5.41 7.59 -4.72
CA SER A 207 -6.46 7.14 -5.63
C SER A 207 -7.82 6.95 -4.97
N THR A 208 -7.84 6.52 -3.70
CA THR A 208 -9.08 6.19 -2.95
C THR A 208 -9.14 6.91 -1.60
N GLY A 209 -8.18 7.78 -1.30
CA GLY A 209 -8.11 8.48 -0.03
C GLY A 209 -9.29 9.44 0.14
N TYR A 210 -9.90 9.39 1.33
CA TYR A 210 -11.04 10.21 1.72
C TYR A 210 -10.83 10.92 3.08
N LEU A 211 -9.78 10.54 3.82
CA LEU A 211 -9.42 11.19 5.07
C LEU A 211 -8.39 12.29 4.84
N ASN A 212 -8.52 13.36 5.63
CA ASN A 212 -7.49 14.38 5.77
C ASN A 212 -6.87 14.24 7.17
N ILE A 213 -5.98 13.26 7.33
CA ILE A 213 -5.20 13.07 8.56
C ILE A 213 -3.72 13.35 8.26
N SER A 214 -3.09 14.16 9.08
CA SER A 214 -1.72 14.63 8.90
C SER A 214 -0.69 13.64 9.46
N TRP A 215 -0.73 12.39 9.00
CA TRP A 215 0.32 11.39 9.27
C TRP A 215 1.01 11.01 7.95
N PRO A 216 2.35 10.83 7.94
CA PRO A 216 3.10 10.59 6.71
C PRO A 216 2.96 9.10 6.28
N ASN A 217 3.44 8.58 5.15
CA ASN A 217 3.30 8.95 3.72
C ASN A 217 4.00 7.82 2.87
N ILE A 218 3.36 7.16 1.85
CA ILE A 218 3.65 5.76 1.30
C ILE A 218 3.68 5.42 -0.29
N ALA A 219 3.95 4.16 -0.86
CA ALA A 219 3.95 3.67 -2.33
C ALA A 219 4.22 2.19 -2.89
N VAL A 220 4.76 2.06 -4.20
CA VAL A 220 5.03 1.18 -5.49
C VAL A 220 5.97 -0.07 -5.66
N GLY A 221 5.61 -1.28 -6.23
CA GLY A 221 6.52 -1.96 -7.21
C GLY A 221 6.64 -3.49 -7.48
N ASN A 222 5.66 -4.38 -7.27
CA ASN A 222 5.95 -5.83 -7.05
C ASN A 222 6.44 -6.74 -8.21
N ASP A 223 6.19 -6.47 -9.50
CA ASP A 223 6.51 -7.44 -10.60
C ASP A 223 8.01 -7.65 -10.90
N VAL A 224 8.84 -6.67 -10.52
CA VAL A 224 10.31 -6.74 -10.63
C VAL A 224 10.99 -6.76 -9.27
N CYS A 225 10.21 -6.75 -8.19
CA CYS A 225 10.68 -6.63 -6.82
C CYS A 225 10.38 -7.88 -6.01
N ASN A 226 11.44 -8.50 -5.48
CA ASN A 226 11.35 -9.68 -4.64
C ASN A 226 12.57 -9.79 -3.70
N GLY A 227 12.44 -10.63 -2.67
CA GLY A 227 13.48 -10.92 -1.68
C GLY A 227 14.42 -12.08 -2.03
N TYR A 228 14.24 -12.73 -3.19
CA TYR A 228 15.02 -13.91 -3.55
C TYR A 228 16.49 -13.56 -3.89
N PRO A 229 17.47 -14.41 -3.50
CA PRO A 229 18.87 -14.18 -3.86
C PRO A 229 19.12 -14.13 -5.37
N ASN A 230 18.44 -14.98 -6.15
CA ASN A 230 18.45 -14.93 -7.61
C ASN A 230 17.26 -14.13 -8.11
N THR A 231 17.28 -12.83 -7.84
CA THR A 231 16.14 -11.94 -8.09
C THR A 231 15.71 -11.90 -9.56
N ILE A 232 16.66 -12.00 -10.50
CA ILE A 232 16.42 -11.94 -11.96
C ILE A 232 15.52 -13.08 -12.44
N ASP A 233 15.77 -14.30 -11.98
CA ASP A 233 14.99 -15.49 -12.37
C ASP A 233 13.58 -15.50 -11.76
N HIS A 234 13.31 -14.61 -10.81
CA HIS A 234 12.02 -14.48 -10.11
C HIS A 234 11.29 -13.17 -10.47
N MET A 235 11.78 -12.40 -11.45
CA MET A 235 11.02 -11.29 -12.03
C MET A 235 10.05 -11.83 -13.07
N THR A 236 8.84 -11.28 -13.13
CA THR A 236 7.88 -11.58 -14.20
C THR A 236 8.54 -11.41 -15.57
N THR A 237 8.31 -12.35 -16.47
CA THR A 237 8.79 -12.26 -17.86
C THR A 237 7.83 -11.45 -18.73
N VAL A 238 8.32 -10.95 -19.87
CA VAL A 238 7.48 -10.21 -20.82
C VAL A 238 6.28 -11.03 -21.30
N GLU A 239 6.47 -12.32 -21.58
CA GLU A 239 5.39 -13.20 -22.06
C GLU A 239 4.34 -13.49 -20.97
N GLU A 240 4.79 -13.71 -19.73
CA GLU A 240 3.89 -13.85 -18.58
C GLU A 240 3.10 -12.56 -18.34
N MET A 241 3.76 -11.40 -18.39
CA MET A 241 3.09 -10.11 -18.22
C MET A 241 2.03 -9.88 -19.29
N ARG A 242 2.33 -10.17 -20.57
CA ARG A 242 1.33 -10.08 -21.66
C ARG A 242 0.12 -10.97 -21.38
N THR A 243 0.36 -12.21 -20.96
CA THR A 243 -0.68 -13.19 -20.65
C THR A 243 -1.53 -12.75 -19.45
N ASN A 244 -0.90 -12.26 -18.39
CA ASN A 244 -1.55 -11.79 -17.18
C ASN A 244 -2.44 -10.58 -17.45
N VAL A 245 -1.91 -9.57 -18.16
CA VAL A 245 -2.68 -8.37 -18.54
C VAL A 245 -3.86 -8.75 -19.42
N LEU A 246 -3.67 -9.58 -20.44
CA LEU A 246 -4.77 -10.01 -21.31
C LEU A 246 -5.86 -10.77 -20.54
N THR A 247 -5.47 -11.60 -19.58
CA THR A 247 -6.39 -12.34 -18.71
C THR A 247 -7.22 -11.37 -17.87
N ILE A 248 -6.58 -10.36 -17.26
CA ILE A 248 -7.26 -9.32 -16.48
C ILE A 248 -8.22 -8.53 -17.36
N LEU A 249 -7.77 -8.03 -18.52
CA LEU A 249 -8.62 -7.26 -19.44
C LEU A 249 -9.84 -8.06 -19.91
N THR A 250 -9.64 -9.34 -20.23
CA THR A 250 -10.72 -10.25 -20.64
C THR A 250 -11.71 -10.49 -19.51
N TYR A 251 -11.22 -10.68 -18.28
CA TYR A 251 -12.08 -10.83 -17.11
C TYR A 251 -12.88 -9.56 -16.82
N LEU A 252 -12.24 -8.38 -16.84
CA LEU A 252 -12.89 -7.09 -16.63
C LEU A 252 -14.00 -6.84 -17.66
N ASP A 253 -13.85 -7.31 -18.90
CA ASP A 253 -14.88 -7.17 -19.94
C ASP A 253 -16.13 -8.01 -19.64
N THR A 254 -16.06 -8.97 -18.70
CA THR A 254 -17.22 -9.74 -18.24
C THR A 254 -17.96 -9.12 -17.07
N ILE A 255 -17.31 -8.24 -16.30
CA ILE A 255 -17.84 -7.74 -15.02
C ILE A 255 -18.09 -6.22 -15.00
N LEU A 256 -17.32 -5.43 -15.75
CA LEU A 256 -17.50 -3.98 -15.77
C LEU A 256 -18.77 -3.60 -16.53
N PRO A 257 -19.63 -2.72 -15.97
CA PRO A 257 -20.78 -2.20 -16.69
C PRO A 257 -20.38 -1.49 -17.98
N LYS A 258 -21.24 -1.56 -18.99
CA LYS A 258 -21.04 -0.83 -20.24
C LYS A 258 -20.91 0.68 -19.98
N GLY A 259 -19.88 1.30 -20.54
CA GLY A 259 -19.54 2.72 -20.34
C GLY A 259 -18.54 2.96 -19.21
N SER A 260 -17.91 1.89 -18.69
CA SER A 260 -16.77 2.04 -17.76
C SER A 260 -15.52 2.52 -18.51
N HIS A 261 -14.51 2.96 -17.77
CA HIS A 261 -13.23 3.38 -18.33
C HIS A 261 -12.10 2.73 -17.53
N LEU A 262 -11.12 2.15 -18.23
CA LEU A 262 -9.96 1.50 -17.64
C LEU A 262 -8.68 2.20 -18.09
N LEU A 263 -7.93 2.72 -17.13
CA LEU A 263 -6.59 3.26 -17.34
C LEU A 263 -5.56 2.27 -16.81
N THR A 264 -4.70 1.77 -17.69
CA THR A 264 -3.57 0.94 -17.29
C THR A 264 -2.31 1.79 -17.14
N THR A 265 -1.43 1.38 -16.24
CA THR A 265 -0.11 2.00 -16.01
C THR A 265 0.96 0.92 -16.07
N GLY A 266 2.15 1.31 -16.47
CA GLY A 266 3.38 0.52 -16.39
C GLY A 266 3.94 0.45 -14.98
N LEU A 267 5.10 -0.19 -14.87
CA LEU A 267 5.79 -0.41 -13.60
C LEU A 267 6.50 0.87 -13.14
N ALA A 268 6.67 0.99 -11.83
CA ALA A 268 7.47 2.06 -11.24
C ALA A 268 8.92 2.03 -11.77
N ASN A 269 9.56 3.20 -11.85
CA ASN A 269 10.98 3.30 -12.13
C ASN A 269 11.77 3.56 -10.83
N GLY A 270 12.23 2.48 -10.19
CA GLY A 270 12.99 2.54 -8.94
C GLY A 270 14.49 2.86 -9.11
N SER A 271 14.96 3.21 -10.31
CA SER A 271 16.39 3.43 -10.60
C SER A 271 17.07 4.47 -9.71
N LEU A 272 16.30 5.45 -9.22
CA LEU A 272 16.80 6.55 -8.40
C LEU A 272 16.76 6.27 -6.88
N LEU A 273 16.03 5.24 -6.43
CA LEU A 273 15.81 4.97 -4.99
C LEU A 273 17.12 4.81 -4.23
N TYR A 274 18.00 3.96 -4.74
CA TYR A 274 19.30 3.73 -4.11
C TYR A 274 20.15 5.01 -4.09
N GLU A 275 20.23 5.74 -5.19
CA GLU A 275 21.03 6.97 -5.28
C GLU A 275 20.53 8.06 -4.32
N LEU A 276 19.21 8.17 -4.14
CA LEU A 276 18.61 9.15 -3.23
C LEU A 276 18.83 8.82 -1.75
N LEU A 277 18.89 7.53 -1.39
CA LEU A 277 18.84 7.11 0.01
C LEU A 277 20.13 6.50 0.56
N HIS A 278 20.99 5.90 -0.26
CA HIS A 278 22.04 4.98 0.22
C HIS A 278 22.97 5.56 1.31
N ASN A 279 23.30 6.86 1.25
CA ASN A 279 24.15 7.55 2.23
C ASN A 279 23.38 8.15 3.41
N ARG A 280 22.05 8.22 3.33
CA ARG A 280 21.20 8.79 4.39
C ARG A 280 21.09 7.82 5.55
N ILE A 281 20.83 8.35 6.74
CA ILE A 281 20.66 7.55 7.97
C ILE A 281 19.21 7.08 8.06
N HIS A 282 19.05 5.76 8.09
CA HIS A 282 17.77 5.09 8.31
C HIS A 282 17.24 5.42 9.73
N PRO A 283 15.92 5.51 9.97
CA PRO A 283 15.34 5.79 11.29
C PRO A 283 15.97 5.00 12.46
N LEU A 284 16.16 3.68 12.29
CA LEU A 284 16.85 2.80 13.25
C LEU A 284 18.27 3.25 13.65
N GLY A 285 18.95 4.04 12.81
CA GLY A 285 20.31 4.50 12.99
C GLY A 285 20.44 5.93 13.53
N ARG A 286 19.34 6.64 13.80
CA ARG A 286 19.38 8.05 14.24
C ARG A 286 19.88 8.21 15.67
N VAL A 287 19.61 7.23 16.52
CA VAL A 287 20.11 7.17 17.90
C VAL A 287 21.13 6.04 18.03
N GLY A 288 22.33 6.36 18.53
CA GLY A 288 23.37 5.37 18.78
C GLY A 288 24.35 5.21 17.61
N THR A 289 24.56 3.98 17.14
CA THR A 289 25.49 3.71 16.02
C THR A 289 24.75 3.96 14.71
N PRO A 290 25.23 4.85 13.83
CA PRO A 290 24.55 5.15 12.57
C PRO A 290 24.35 3.92 11.70
N VAL A 291 23.18 3.84 11.07
CA VAL A 291 22.80 2.83 10.08
C VAL A 291 22.36 3.58 8.83
N THR A 292 23.11 3.42 7.75
CA THR A 292 22.73 3.94 6.44
C THR A 292 21.70 3.06 5.74
N TYR A 293 20.94 3.59 4.80
CA TYR A 293 20.04 2.74 3.97
C TYR A 293 20.83 1.67 3.21
N ALA A 294 22.05 1.94 2.74
CA ALA A 294 22.88 0.91 2.10
C ALA A 294 23.15 -0.29 3.02
N GLN A 295 23.43 -0.03 4.30
CA GLN A 295 23.62 -1.09 5.30
C GLN A 295 22.31 -1.82 5.59
N PHE A 296 21.21 -1.07 5.70
CA PHE A 296 19.87 -1.64 5.91
C PHE A 296 19.46 -2.56 4.75
N TYR A 297 19.58 -2.11 3.50
CA TYR A 297 19.28 -2.93 2.32
C TYR A 297 20.14 -4.19 2.26
N THR A 298 21.45 -4.07 2.49
CA THR A 298 22.35 -5.23 2.52
C THR A 298 21.93 -6.25 3.59
N TYR A 299 21.48 -5.76 4.75
CA TYR A 299 21.00 -6.61 5.84
C TYR A 299 19.71 -7.33 5.46
N LEU A 300 18.72 -6.63 4.89
CA LEU A 300 17.47 -7.25 4.43
C LEU A 300 17.68 -8.26 3.31
N SER A 301 18.57 -7.96 2.35
CA SER A 301 18.94 -8.88 1.28
C SER A 301 19.58 -10.15 1.82
N CYS A 302 20.46 -10.04 2.83
CA CYS A 302 21.05 -11.21 3.48
C CYS A 302 19.98 -12.08 4.17
N LEU A 303 19.03 -11.43 4.84
CA LEU A 303 17.89 -12.09 5.48
C LEU A 303 16.86 -12.65 4.49
N GLN A 304 16.98 -12.34 3.19
CA GLN A 304 16.03 -12.70 2.13
C GLN A 304 14.62 -12.14 2.36
N VAL A 305 14.56 -10.94 2.95
CA VAL A 305 13.30 -10.22 3.24
C VAL A 305 13.33 -8.79 2.69
N SER A 306 14.27 -8.49 1.79
CA SER A 306 14.25 -7.22 1.06
C SER A 306 13.00 -7.14 0.19
N PRO A 307 12.25 -6.03 0.19
CA PRO A 307 11.09 -5.89 -0.68
C PRO A 307 11.51 -5.85 -2.15
N CYS A 308 12.74 -5.40 -2.46
CA CYS A 308 13.22 -5.33 -3.84
C CYS A 308 14.74 -5.47 -3.94
N ASN A 309 15.26 -6.70 -3.98
CA ASN A 309 16.70 -6.95 -4.19
C ASN A 309 17.25 -6.35 -5.49
N GLY A 310 16.41 -6.19 -6.52
CA GLY A 310 16.79 -5.62 -7.81
C GLY A 310 17.22 -4.15 -7.73
N TRP A 311 16.44 -3.31 -7.05
CA TRP A 311 16.74 -1.88 -6.91
C TRP A 311 17.46 -1.52 -5.60
N LEU A 312 17.15 -2.20 -4.49
CA LEU A 312 17.70 -1.90 -3.17
C LEU A 312 19.00 -2.66 -2.94
N THR A 313 20.00 -2.37 -3.78
CA THR A 313 21.28 -3.08 -3.79
C THR A 313 22.42 -2.16 -4.14
N THR A 314 23.61 -2.44 -3.60
CA THR A 314 24.85 -1.75 -3.96
C THR A 314 25.31 -2.07 -5.39
N ASN A 315 24.82 -3.16 -5.98
CA ASN A 315 25.17 -3.61 -7.33
C ASN A 315 24.44 -2.79 -8.41
N ASP A 316 25.14 -1.83 -8.99
CA ASP A 316 24.61 -0.92 -10.04
C ASP A 316 24.14 -1.65 -11.30
N THR A 317 24.83 -2.72 -11.69
CA THR A 317 24.50 -3.55 -12.84
C THR A 317 23.15 -4.26 -12.62
N LEU A 318 22.92 -4.74 -11.39
CA LEU A 318 21.63 -5.34 -11.03
C LEU A 318 20.51 -4.29 -11.01
N ARG A 319 20.78 -3.07 -10.51
CA ARG A 319 19.80 -1.96 -10.58
C ARG A 319 19.44 -1.60 -12.02
N ALA A 320 20.44 -1.53 -12.90
CA ALA A 320 20.25 -1.23 -14.32
C ALA A 320 19.43 -2.31 -15.02
N PHE A 321 19.74 -3.60 -14.78
CA PHE A 321 18.97 -4.71 -15.33
C PHE A 321 17.52 -4.70 -14.86
N THR A 322 17.29 -4.47 -13.55
CA THR A 322 15.95 -4.39 -12.96
C THR A 322 15.14 -3.26 -13.61
N SER A 323 15.78 -2.10 -13.81
CA SER A 323 15.14 -0.94 -14.45
C SER A 323 14.82 -1.21 -15.92
N GLN A 324 15.71 -1.89 -16.65
CA GLN A 324 15.43 -2.29 -18.04
C GLN A 324 14.27 -3.28 -18.10
N ARG A 325 14.24 -4.28 -17.21
CA ARG A 325 13.10 -5.21 -17.13
C ARG A 325 11.80 -4.46 -16.87
N ALA A 326 11.78 -3.49 -15.96
CA ALA A 326 10.59 -2.70 -15.68
C ALA A 326 10.09 -1.94 -16.92
N VAL A 327 11.01 -1.37 -17.72
CA VAL A 327 10.68 -0.72 -19.01
C VAL A 327 10.10 -1.74 -19.99
N ASP A 328 10.73 -2.90 -20.15
CA ASP A 328 10.28 -3.95 -21.07
C ASP A 328 8.86 -4.45 -20.70
N LEU A 329 8.59 -4.63 -19.40
CA LEU A 329 7.26 -5.04 -18.90
C LEU A 329 6.21 -3.93 -19.08
N SER A 330 6.58 -2.67 -18.88
CA SER A 330 5.69 -1.52 -19.11
C SER A 330 5.30 -1.40 -20.59
N GLU A 331 6.26 -1.60 -21.49
CA GLU A 331 5.98 -1.66 -22.93
C GLU A 331 5.08 -2.86 -23.29
N ALA A 332 5.27 -4.00 -22.63
CA ALA A 332 4.41 -5.16 -22.81
C ALA A 332 2.96 -4.88 -22.39
N ILE A 333 2.75 -4.26 -21.22
CA ILE A 333 1.43 -3.80 -20.74
C ILE A 333 0.83 -2.84 -21.77
N ARG A 334 1.57 -1.77 -22.13
CA ARG A 334 1.12 -0.78 -23.10
C ARG A 334 0.67 -1.40 -24.42
N ASN A 335 1.45 -2.33 -24.97
CA ASN A 335 1.13 -2.96 -26.23
C ASN A 335 -0.15 -3.80 -26.13
N VAL A 336 -0.29 -4.64 -25.08
CA VAL A 336 -1.51 -5.42 -24.87
C VAL A 336 -2.73 -4.52 -24.66
N THR A 337 -2.58 -3.46 -23.87
CA THR A 337 -3.65 -2.47 -23.64
C THR A 337 -4.12 -1.84 -24.94
N LEU A 338 -3.20 -1.38 -25.80
CA LEU A 338 -3.55 -0.69 -27.04
C LEU A 338 -4.01 -1.63 -28.17
N GLU A 339 -3.67 -2.92 -28.09
CA GLU A 339 -4.14 -3.95 -29.02
C GLU A 339 -5.52 -4.51 -28.65
N TYR A 340 -5.87 -4.52 -27.36
CA TYR A 340 -7.14 -5.06 -26.88
C TYR A 340 -8.32 -4.13 -27.20
N SER A 341 -9.39 -4.70 -27.76
CA SER A 341 -10.64 -3.97 -28.07
C SER A 341 -11.78 -4.43 -27.16
N PRO A 342 -11.97 -3.78 -25.99
CA PRO A 342 -13.03 -4.12 -25.04
C PRO A 342 -14.42 -3.84 -25.59
N LYS A 343 -15.44 -4.52 -25.03
CA LYS A 343 -16.85 -4.32 -25.38
C LYS A 343 -17.58 -3.42 -24.39
N ASN A 344 -17.18 -3.47 -23.12
CA ASN A 344 -17.90 -2.81 -22.03
C ASN A 344 -17.20 -1.56 -21.47
N PHE A 345 -15.92 -1.36 -21.75
CA PHE A 345 -15.19 -0.20 -21.24
C PHE A 345 -14.32 0.45 -22.31
N ASP A 346 -13.98 1.72 -22.11
CA ASP A 346 -12.90 2.35 -22.85
C ASP A 346 -11.55 2.01 -22.21
N LEU A 347 -10.50 1.92 -23.01
CA LEU A 347 -9.18 1.49 -22.55
C LEU A 347 -8.10 2.45 -23.04
N ASP A 348 -7.18 2.81 -22.14
CA ASP A 348 -5.95 3.53 -22.49
C ASP A 348 -4.81 3.20 -21.51
N TYR A 349 -3.62 3.68 -21.87
CA TYR A 349 -2.38 3.54 -21.13
C TYR A 349 -1.82 4.91 -20.76
N PHE A 350 -1.45 5.09 -19.50
CA PHE A 350 -0.77 6.28 -19.03
C PHE A 350 0.24 5.94 -17.92
N ASP A 351 1.43 6.52 -18.04
CA ASP A 351 2.46 6.50 -17.00
C ASP A 351 2.74 7.89 -16.49
N VAL A 352 2.82 8.02 -15.17
CA VAL A 352 3.39 9.21 -14.55
C VAL A 352 4.91 9.10 -14.54
N SER A 353 5.58 10.08 -15.14
CA SER A 353 7.02 10.19 -15.13
C SER A 353 7.53 10.49 -13.71
N VAL A 354 8.32 9.58 -13.13
CA VAL A 354 9.00 9.80 -11.84
C VAL A 354 9.85 11.08 -11.86
N ALA A 355 10.47 11.38 -13.01
CA ALA A 355 11.25 12.61 -13.17
C ALA A 355 10.38 13.87 -13.09
N ASP A 356 9.16 13.82 -13.62
CA ASP A 356 8.23 14.95 -13.57
C ASP A 356 7.69 15.14 -12.14
N VAL A 357 7.41 14.05 -11.43
CA VAL A 357 7.03 14.08 -10.01
C VAL A 357 8.14 14.71 -9.17
N PHE A 358 9.39 14.31 -9.40
CA PHE A 358 10.54 14.89 -8.70
C PHE A 358 10.76 16.36 -9.04
N ALA A 359 10.61 16.73 -10.31
CA ALA A 359 10.70 18.12 -10.75
C ALA A 359 9.61 18.99 -10.11
N ALA A 360 8.38 18.49 -10.01
CA ALA A 360 7.27 19.18 -9.36
C ALA A 360 7.54 19.42 -7.86
N TRP A 361 8.11 18.43 -7.17
CA TRP A 361 8.47 18.57 -5.76
C TRP A 361 9.64 19.54 -5.53
N ILE A 362 10.67 19.47 -6.38
CA ILE A 362 11.79 20.42 -6.36
C ILE A 362 11.29 21.85 -6.58
N ALA A 363 10.34 22.05 -7.50
CA ALA A 363 9.75 23.36 -7.75
C ALA A 363 8.99 23.93 -6.53
N GLN A 364 8.54 23.09 -5.61
CA GLN A 364 7.93 23.46 -4.33
C GLN A 364 8.96 23.67 -3.20
N GLY A 365 10.25 23.56 -3.50
CA GLY A 365 11.35 23.70 -2.53
C GLY A 365 11.70 22.42 -1.78
N GLY A 366 11.19 21.27 -2.25
CA GLY A 366 11.48 19.97 -1.68
C GLY A 366 12.71 19.28 -2.30
N GLU A 367 13.12 18.17 -1.70
CA GLU A 367 14.18 17.29 -2.14
C GLU A 367 13.61 15.91 -2.50
N PRO A 368 14.02 15.25 -3.60
CA PRO A 368 13.36 14.01 -4.06
C PRO A 368 13.33 12.87 -3.04
N TRP A 369 14.34 12.75 -2.16
CA TRP A 369 14.34 11.73 -1.10
C TRP A 369 13.19 11.89 -0.11
N GLN A 370 12.62 13.10 0.01
CA GLN A 370 11.45 13.37 0.85
C GLN A 370 10.16 12.83 0.27
N LEU A 371 10.19 12.32 -0.96
CA LEU A 371 9.08 11.62 -1.57
C LEU A 371 9.17 10.12 -1.37
N VAL A 372 10.15 9.58 -0.63
CA VAL A 372 10.30 8.14 -0.37
C VAL A 372 9.97 7.85 1.09
N GLU A 373 9.33 6.71 1.33
CA GLU A 373 9.06 6.18 2.66
C GLU A 373 10.32 6.06 3.49
N SER A 374 10.23 6.53 4.73
CA SER A 374 11.40 6.62 5.59
C SER A 374 11.81 5.26 6.17
N VAL A 375 10.85 4.36 6.40
CA VAL A 375 11.12 3.08 7.06
C VAL A 375 11.51 1.99 6.08
N ASP A 376 10.76 1.78 4.99
CA ASP A 376 11.16 0.76 4.01
C ASP A 376 12.25 1.28 3.05
N GLY A 377 12.32 2.60 2.83
CA GLY A 377 13.27 3.21 1.89
C GLY A 377 13.05 2.74 0.45
N PHE A 378 11.83 2.43 0.07
CA PHE A 378 11.50 1.79 -1.20
C PHE A 378 10.31 2.48 -1.86
N HIS A 379 9.23 2.58 -1.12
CA HIS A 379 7.99 3.13 -1.61
C HIS A 379 8.14 4.69 -1.75
N ILE A 380 7.61 5.36 -2.80
CA ILE A 380 7.11 6.77 -2.75
C ILE A 380 6.37 7.10 -1.43
N ASN A 381 5.95 8.33 -1.21
CA ASN A 381 5.31 8.74 0.03
C ASN A 381 3.97 9.46 -0.30
N GLN A 382 3.12 9.89 0.65
CA GLN A 382 1.84 10.52 0.27
C GLN A 382 1.96 11.88 -0.40
N TYR A 383 3.05 12.62 -0.20
CA TYR A 383 3.32 13.76 -1.09
C TYR A 383 3.50 13.27 -2.53
N GLY A 384 4.21 12.15 -2.70
CA GLY A 384 4.32 11.45 -3.98
C GLY A 384 2.98 10.98 -4.54
N HIS A 385 2.10 10.38 -3.72
CA HIS A 385 0.75 10.01 -4.16
C HIS A 385 -0.08 11.22 -4.60
N ALA A 386 -0.06 12.31 -3.84
CA ALA A 386 -0.79 13.52 -4.17
C ALA A 386 -0.32 14.08 -5.53
N LEU A 387 1.00 14.11 -5.75
CA LEU A 387 1.57 14.51 -7.04
C LEU A 387 1.16 13.56 -8.17
N ILE A 388 1.29 12.24 -7.98
CA ILE A 388 0.88 11.23 -8.98
C ILE A 388 -0.61 11.37 -9.32
N SER A 389 -1.45 11.60 -8.31
CA SER A 389 -2.89 11.82 -8.49
C SER A 389 -3.17 13.10 -9.30
N ASP A 390 -2.49 14.20 -8.99
CA ASP A 390 -2.58 15.47 -9.74
C ASP A 390 -2.14 15.33 -11.20
N PHE A 391 -1.02 14.63 -11.46
CA PHE A 391 -0.57 14.33 -12.82
C PHE A 391 -1.57 13.45 -13.58
N THR A 392 -2.14 12.44 -12.92
CA THR A 392 -3.14 11.54 -13.51
C THR A 392 -4.43 12.27 -13.82
N TRP A 393 -4.93 13.08 -12.89
CA TRP A 393 -6.13 13.88 -13.08
C TRP A 393 -5.97 14.89 -14.21
N THR A 394 -4.85 15.63 -14.22
CA THR A 394 -4.52 16.57 -15.30
C THR A 394 -4.43 15.87 -16.66
N TRP A 395 -3.88 14.65 -16.70
CA TRP A 395 -3.85 13.87 -17.93
C TRP A 395 -5.24 13.45 -18.39
N LEU A 396 -6.11 13.02 -17.47
CA LEU A 396 -7.51 12.67 -17.77
C LEU A 396 -8.29 13.86 -18.30
N GLU A 397 -8.21 15.02 -17.65
CA GLU A 397 -8.87 16.25 -18.12
C GLU A 397 -8.45 16.64 -19.54
N LYS A 398 -7.16 16.52 -19.82
CA LYS A 398 -6.60 16.92 -21.12
C LYS A 398 -6.87 15.90 -22.23
N ASN A 399 -6.71 14.62 -21.95
CA ASN A 399 -6.67 13.58 -22.99
C ASN A 399 -7.96 12.75 -23.05
N LYS A 400 -8.70 12.68 -21.94
CA LYS A 400 -9.92 11.89 -21.76
C LYS A 400 -11.05 12.67 -21.07
N PRO A 401 -11.38 13.91 -21.48
CA PRO A 401 -12.41 14.71 -20.80
C PRO A 401 -13.81 14.05 -20.81
N HIS A 402 -14.06 13.12 -21.73
CA HIS A 402 -15.32 12.36 -21.80
C HIS A 402 -15.39 11.17 -20.83
N TRP A 403 -14.27 10.78 -20.20
CA TRP A 403 -14.25 9.78 -19.13
C TRP A 403 -14.63 10.39 -17.78
N LEU A 404 -14.48 11.72 -17.67
CA LEU A 404 -14.81 12.45 -16.47
C LEU A 404 -16.28 12.90 -16.54
N PRO A 405 -17.08 12.65 -15.49
CA PRO A 405 -18.41 13.22 -15.37
C PRO A 405 -18.39 14.73 -15.53
N GLN A 406 -19.44 15.26 -16.13
CA GLN A 406 -19.65 16.70 -16.13
C GLN A 406 -19.88 17.19 -14.70
N TRP A 407 -19.47 18.43 -14.44
CA TRP A 407 -19.75 19.09 -13.16
C TRP A 407 -21.25 19.06 -12.86
N ASN A 408 -21.64 18.49 -11.72
CA ASN A 408 -23.04 18.47 -11.31
C ASN A 408 -23.48 19.88 -10.88
N PRO A 409 -24.42 20.53 -11.60
CA PRO A 409 -24.86 21.88 -11.26
C PRO A 409 -25.58 21.97 -9.90
N HIS A 410 -26.00 20.83 -9.35
CA HIS A 410 -26.73 20.72 -8.09
C HIS A 410 -25.83 20.51 -6.86
N ASN A 411 -24.50 20.47 -7.00
CA ASN A 411 -23.58 20.23 -5.87
C ASN A 411 -23.81 21.17 -4.67
N ALA A 412 -24.08 22.45 -4.92
CA ALA A 412 -24.37 23.40 -3.84
C ALA A 412 -25.71 23.11 -3.13
N ASP A 413 -26.70 22.57 -3.85
CA ASP A 413 -27.96 22.14 -3.26
C ASP A 413 -27.81 20.85 -2.47
N ILE A 414 -27.03 19.89 -2.98
CA ILE A 414 -26.68 18.65 -2.28
C ILE A 414 -26.02 18.97 -0.94
N GLU A 415 -24.97 19.81 -0.92
CA GLU A 415 -24.28 20.21 0.31
C GLU A 415 -25.23 20.95 1.27
N ARG A 416 -26.10 21.82 0.76
CA ARG A 416 -27.07 22.54 1.58
C ARG A 416 -28.12 21.62 2.23
N ILE A 417 -28.57 20.59 1.52
CA ILE A 417 -29.65 19.69 1.96
C ILE A 417 -29.11 18.54 2.81
N PHE A 418 -28.08 17.86 2.31
CA PHE A 418 -27.53 16.62 2.86
C PHE A 418 -26.22 16.82 3.62
N LYS A 419 -25.66 18.03 3.64
CA LYS A 419 -24.42 18.37 4.34
C LYS A 419 -23.23 17.55 3.84
N ASP A 420 -22.65 16.74 4.72
CA ASP A 420 -21.56 15.81 4.46
C ASP A 420 -22.05 14.47 3.88
N GLN A 421 -23.34 14.37 3.54
CA GLN A 421 -23.95 13.19 2.93
C GLN A 421 -23.83 11.93 3.81
N GLY A 422 -23.73 12.10 5.13
CA GLY A 422 -23.53 10.99 6.07
C GLY A 422 -22.07 10.64 6.33
N GLY A 423 -21.14 11.31 5.65
CA GLY A 423 -19.70 11.10 5.80
C GLY A 423 -19.22 9.74 5.28
N TYR A 424 -17.98 9.41 5.63
CA TYR A 424 -17.38 8.08 5.44
C TYR A 424 -17.36 7.30 6.75
#